data_AF-A0A285UE80-F1
#
_entry.id   AF-A0A285UE80-F1
#
_cell.length_a   1.000
_cell.length_b   1.000
_cell.length_c   1.000
_cell.angle_alpha   90.00
_cell.angle_beta   90.00
_cell.angle_gamma   90.00
#
_symmetry.space_group_name_H-M   'P 1'
#
loop_
_entity.id
_entity.type
_entity.pdbx_description
1 polymer ?
#
loop_
_entity_poly.entity_id
_entity_poly.type
_entity_poly.pdbx_seq_one_letter_code
_entity_poly.pdbx_strand_id
1 'polypeptide(L)'
;MGEPLDPAFHLLPAEQIDRVLGQHMCDIDPTFLGFTNIYLALASVIPKHWTIVDLGCAYAPQAFIFKDHETYIGVDLGIAKERFEAGNTTHYTMPIAEFIDKYGADFHQETTFAICSYVPPWQNDNMALARGAFKNVFTYYPASPRDRFIAIRQAASGESGT
;
A
#
# COMPACT_ATOMS: atom_id res chain seq x y z
N MET A 1 -2.11 -26.33 16.55
CA MET A 1 -1.18 -25.94 15.46
C MET A 1 -1.29 -24.43 15.33
N GLY A 2 -0.18 -23.70 15.42
CA GLY A 2 -0.19 -22.25 15.22
C GLY A 2 -0.53 -21.91 13.76
N GLU A 3 -1.05 -20.70 13.53
CA GLU A 3 -1.22 -20.18 12.17
C GLU A 3 0.13 -20.10 11.44
N PRO A 4 0.18 -20.39 10.14
CA PRO A 4 1.42 -20.26 9.37
C PRO A 4 1.84 -18.79 9.29
N LEU A 5 3.16 -18.55 9.24
CA LEU A 5 3.72 -17.22 9.01
C LEU A 5 3.32 -16.70 7.63
N ASP A 6 3.24 -15.39 7.51
CA ASP A 6 3.12 -14.70 6.24
C ASP A 6 4.31 -15.08 5.34
N PRO A 7 4.09 -15.37 4.04
CA PRO A 7 5.16 -15.83 3.15
C PRO A 7 6.30 -14.82 2.97
N ALA A 8 6.06 -13.52 3.19
CA ALA A 8 7.10 -12.50 3.13
C ALA A 8 7.86 -12.32 4.45
N PHE A 9 7.44 -12.96 5.55
CA PHE A 9 8.05 -12.78 6.87
C PHE A 9 9.54 -13.09 6.88
N HIS A 10 9.96 -14.12 6.15
CA HIS A 10 11.37 -14.52 6.04
C HIS A 10 12.26 -13.49 5.32
N LEU A 11 11.69 -12.48 4.67
CA LEU A 11 12.42 -11.41 4.00
C LEU A 11 12.79 -10.28 4.96
N LEU A 12 12.12 -10.19 6.12
CA LEU A 12 12.24 -9.07 7.03
C LEU A 12 13.48 -9.20 7.94
N PRO A 13 14.29 -8.13 8.09
CA PRO A 13 15.40 -8.11 9.05
C PRO A 13 14.89 -8.16 10.50
N ALA A 14 15.53 -8.99 11.34
CA ALA A 14 15.17 -9.15 12.75
C ALA A 14 15.11 -7.81 13.51
N GLU A 15 16.07 -6.92 13.25
CA GLU A 15 16.14 -5.58 13.86
C GLU A 15 14.92 -4.69 13.54
N GLN A 16 14.30 -4.86 12.36
CA GLN A 16 13.13 -4.11 11.98
C GLN A 16 11.84 -4.79 12.44
N ILE A 17 11.83 -6.12 12.54
CA ILE A 17 10.68 -6.87 13.08
C ILE A 17 10.34 -6.35 14.48
N ASP A 18 11.32 -6.32 15.40
CA ASP A 18 11.07 -5.89 16.78
C ASP A 18 10.66 -4.40 16.84
N ARG A 19 11.31 -3.55 16.04
CA ARG A 19 11.04 -2.10 15.99
C ARG A 19 9.64 -1.79 15.46
N VAL A 20 9.24 -2.42 14.35
CA VAL A 20 8.00 -2.11 13.64
C VAL A 20 6.82 -2.85 14.27
N LEU A 21 6.94 -4.16 14.54
CA LEU A 21 5.84 -4.94 15.11
C LEU A 21 5.64 -4.66 16.61
N GLY A 22 6.70 -4.21 17.30
CA GLY A 22 6.62 -3.83 18.72
C GLY A 22 5.97 -2.46 18.97
N GLN A 23 5.60 -1.71 17.94
CA GLN A 23 5.02 -0.38 18.12
C GLN A 23 3.57 -0.44 18.62
N HIS A 24 3.16 0.59 19.35
CA HIS A 24 1.80 0.70 19.87
C HIS A 24 0.76 0.79 18.74
N MET A 25 -0.33 0.02 18.84
CA MET A 25 -1.41 -0.07 17.84
C MET A 25 -0.97 -0.62 16.47
N CYS A 26 0.09 -1.43 16.43
CA CYS A 26 0.44 -2.20 15.23
C CYS A 26 -0.69 -3.20 14.92
N ASP A 27 -1.25 -3.13 13.71
CA ASP A 27 -2.34 -3.99 13.21
C ASP A 27 -1.85 -5.00 12.15
N ILE A 28 -0.54 -5.27 12.14
CA ILE A 28 0.09 -6.38 11.43
C ILE A 28 0.91 -7.23 12.40
N ASP A 29 1.17 -8.48 12.05
CA ASP A 29 1.94 -9.42 12.86
C ASP A 29 2.66 -10.45 11.97
N PRO A 30 3.43 -11.41 12.52
CA PRO A 30 4.14 -12.40 11.71
C PRO A 30 3.28 -13.29 10.81
N THR A 31 1.97 -13.42 11.05
CA THR A 31 1.04 -14.22 10.23
C THR A 31 0.26 -13.36 9.22
N PHE A 32 0.24 -12.03 9.41
CA PHE A 32 -0.36 -11.09 8.46
C PHE A 32 0.49 -9.82 8.28
N LEU A 33 1.16 -9.70 7.13
CA LEU A 33 1.98 -8.54 6.77
C LEU A 33 1.33 -7.63 5.70
N GLY A 34 -0.01 -7.62 5.60
CA GLY A 34 -0.73 -6.78 4.65
C GLY A 34 -0.76 -7.35 3.22
N PHE A 35 -1.42 -8.49 3.06
CA PHE A 35 -1.76 -9.10 1.75
C PHE A 35 -0.56 -9.33 0.81
N THR A 36 0.61 -9.71 1.36
CA THR A 36 1.91 -9.83 0.67
C THR A 36 1.93 -10.76 -0.53
N ASN A 37 1.02 -11.74 -0.61
CA ASN A 37 0.88 -12.66 -1.75
C ASN A 37 0.75 -11.94 -3.10
N ILE A 38 -0.04 -10.85 -3.14
CA ILE A 38 -0.21 -10.06 -4.37
C ILE A 38 1.11 -9.38 -4.74
N TYR A 39 1.79 -8.81 -3.75
CA TYR A 39 3.07 -8.12 -3.95
C TYR A 39 4.18 -9.08 -4.39
N LEU A 40 4.23 -10.29 -3.84
CA LEU A 40 5.15 -11.35 -4.28
C LEU A 40 4.90 -11.73 -5.75
N ALA A 41 3.64 -11.87 -6.15
CA ALA A 41 3.29 -12.15 -7.54
C ALA A 41 3.68 -10.99 -8.48
N LEU A 42 3.40 -9.75 -8.08
CA LEU A 42 3.78 -8.55 -8.85
C LEU A 42 5.31 -8.44 -8.99
N ALA A 43 6.06 -8.63 -7.90
CA ALA A 43 7.52 -8.59 -7.91
C ALA A 43 8.18 -9.66 -8.78
N SER A 44 7.45 -10.73 -9.13
CA SER A 44 7.92 -11.78 -10.04
C SER A 44 7.84 -11.39 -11.52
N VAL A 45 6.99 -10.40 -11.86
CA VAL A 45 6.75 -9.98 -13.25
C VAL A 45 7.23 -8.56 -13.55
N ILE A 46 7.37 -7.70 -12.54
CA ILE A 46 7.87 -6.33 -12.71
C ILE A 46 9.40 -6.36 -12.90
N PRO A 47 9.96 -5.71 -13.95
CA PRO A 47 11.40 -5.68 -14.15
C PRO A 47 12.16 -4.98 -13.02
N LYS A 48 13.34 -5.50 -12.67
CA LYS A 48 14.15 -4.98 -11.53
C LYS A 48 14.69 -3.56 -11.72
N HIS A 49 14.78 -3.06 -12.96
CA HIS A 49 15.20 -1.69 -13.22
C HIS A 49 14.04 -0.68 -13.11
N TRP A 50 12.88 -1.08 -12.58
CA TRP A 50 11.72 -0.22 -12.47
C TRP A 50 11.60 0.36 -11.06
N THR A 51 11.00 1.54 -10.99
CA THR A 51 10.55 2.16 -9.74
C THR A 51 9.18 1.62 -9.35
N ILE A 52 9.02 1.27 -8.08
CA ILE A 52 7.77 0.80 -7.48
C ILE A 52 7.17 1.93 -6.65
N VAL A 53 5.90 2.26 -6.87
CA VAL A 53 5.16 3.23 -6.06
C VAL A 53 4.01 2.50 -5.35
N ASP A 54 4.14 2.30 -4.05
CA ASP A 54 3.16 1.61 -3.21
C ASP A 54 2.27 2.64 -2.48
N LEU A 55 1.08 2.85 -3.03
CA LEU A 55 0.09 3.79 -2.53
C LEU A 55 -0.74 3.12 -1.45
N GLY A 56 -0.70 3.66 -0.22
CA GLY A 56 -1.31 3.08 0.96
C GLY A 56 -0.45 1.97 1.60
N CYS A 57 0.86 2.19 1.70
CA CYS A 57 1.81 1.17 2.12
C CYS A 57 1.75 0.80 3.62
N ALA A 58 1.02 1.53 4.45
CA ALA A 58 0.95 1.32 5.91
C ALA A 58 2.34 1.16 6.57
N TYR A 59 2.67 -0.03 7.09
CA TYR A 59 3.96 -0.37 7.73
C TYR A 59 5.04 -0.77 6.73
N ALA A 60 4.70 -0.94 5.46
CA ALA A 60 5.57 -1.22 4.32
C ALA A 60 6.47 -2.47 4.39
N PRO A 61 6.07 -3.64 4.96
CA PRO A 61 6.86 -4.87 4.82
C PRO A 61 7.14 -5.24 3.34
N GLN A 62 6.30 -4.75 2.42
CA GLN A 62 6.44 -4.86 0.97
C GLN A 62 7.76 -4.26 0.47
N ALA A 63 8.35 -3.28 1.17
CA ALA A 63 9.67 -2.74 0.83
C ALA A 63 10.73 -3.85 0.66
N PHE A 64 10.68 -4.90 1.47
CA PHE A 64 11.60 -6.04 1.37
C PHE A 64 11.29 -7.01 0.23
N ILE A 65 10.04 -7.04 -0.24
CA ILE A 65 9.64 -7.77 -1.45
C ILE A 65 10.25 -7.09 -2.69
N PHE A 66 10.32 -5.75 -2.69
CA PHE A 66 10.82 -4.96 -3.81
C PHE A 66 12.26 -4.45 -3.63
N LYS A 67 13.01 -4.93 -2.64
CA LYS A 67 14.37 -4.42 -2.31
C LYS A 67 15.38 -4.45 -3.46
N ASP A 68 15.19 -5.36 -4.42
CA ASP A 68 16.06 -5.53 -5.58
C ASP A 68 15.55 -4.78 -6.83
N HIS A 69 14.52 -3.94 -6.69
CA HIS A 69 14.08 -3.00 -7.73
C HIS A 69 14.86 -1.70 -7.64
N GLU A 70 14.82 -0.86 -8.69
CA GLU A 70 15.56 0.41 -8.74
C GLU A 70 15.25 1.28 -7.52
N THR A 71 13.97 1.44 -7.20
CA THR A 71 13.51 2.20 -6.04
C THR A 71 12.15 1.67 -5.60
N TYR A 72 11.89 1.67 -4.29
CA TYR A 72 10.57 1.47 -3.71
C TYR A 72 10.12 2.74 -3.00
N ILE A 73 8.94 3.26 -3.36
CA ILE A 73 8.36 4.47 -2.79
C ILE A 73 7.08 4.08 -2.07
N GLY A 74 7.09 4.17 -0.73
CA GLY A 74 5.91 3.96 0.10
C GLY A 74 5.19 5.28 0.38
N VAL A 75 3.87 5.34 0.16
CA VAL A 75 3.05 6.52 0.41
C VAL A 75 1.92 6.16 1.36
N ASP A 76 1.82 6.84 2.50
CA ASP A 76 0.76 6.58 3.47
C ASP A 76 0.52 7.79 4.40
N LEU A 77 -0.62 7.86 5.08
CA LEU A 77 -1.02 9.00 5.92
C LEU A 77 -0.20 9.16 7.21
N GLY A 78 0.65 8.20 7.58
CA GLY A 78 1.49 8.34 8.79
C GLY A 78 0.85 7.78 10.05
N ILE A 79 -0.06 6.81 9.91
CA ILE A 79 -0.65 6.13 11.07
C ILE A 79 0.42 5.28 11.79
N ALA A 80 1.29 4.63 11.01
CA ALA A 80 2.46 3.94 11.54
C ALA A 80 3.57 4.94 11.91
N LYS A 81 4.08 4.82 13.14
CA LYS A 81 5.24 5.59 13.59
C LYS A 81 6.52 5.05 12.97
N GLU A 82 6.65 3.72 12.96
CA GLU A 82 7.79 2.99 12.42
C GLU A 82 7.33 2.19 11.18
N ARG A 83 8.14 2.20 10.12
CA ARG A 83 7.93 1.40 8.90
C ARG A 83 9.14 0.53 8.61
N PHE A 84 8.89 -0.56 7.89
CA PHE A 84 9.94 -1.34 7.27
C PHE A 84 10.59 -0.53 6.15
N GLU A 85 11.92 -0.64 6.04
CA GLU A 85 12.73 0.14 5.11
C GLU A 85 13.88 -0.70 4.57
N ALA A 86 13.90 -0.94 3.27
CA ALA A 86 15.03 -1.54 2.58
C ALA A 86 15.98 -0.44 2.05
N GLY A 87 17.19 -0.80 1.63
CA GLY A 87 18.19 0.19 1.17
C GLY A 87 17.77 1.05 -0.03
N ASN A 88 16.75 0.64 -0.79
CA ASN A 88 16.19 1.37 -1.94
C ASN A 88 14.85 2.07 -1.62
N THR A 89 14.50 2.21 -0.35
CA THR A 89 13.18 2.68 0.08
C THR A 89 13.15 4.19 0.32
N THR A 90 12.05 4.84 -0.08
CA THR A 90 11.71 6.22 0.34
C THR A 90 10.26 6.25 0.79
N HIS A 91 9.98 6.88 1.94
CA HIS A 91 8.63 7.01 2.48
C HIS A 91 8.12 8.45 2.40
N TYR A 92 6.89 8.61 1.91
CA TYR A 92 6.15 9.87 1.94
C TYR A 92 4.97 9.76 2.90
N THR A 93 4.95 10.65 3.90
CA THR A 93 3.83 10.75 4.84
C THR A 93 2.88 11.85 4.40
N MET A 94 1.90 11.51 3.56
CA MET A 94 0.91 12.43 2.99
C MET A 94 -0.26 11.66 2.34
N PRO A 95 -1.39 12.31 2.05
CA PRO A 95 -2.47 11.72 1.25
C PRO A 95 -2.01 11.32 -0.16
N ILE A 96 -2.56 10.22 -0.68
CA ILE A 96 -2.26 9.72 -2.04
C ILE A 96 -2.53 10.79 -3.11
N ALA A 97 -3.63 11.53 -2.97
CA ALA A 97 -3.98 12.60 -3.91
C ALA A 97 -2.89 13.70 -3.92
N GLU A 98 -2.43 14.15 -2.75
CA GLU A 98 -1.38 15.15 -2.63
C GLU A 98 -0.05 14.66 -3.22
N PHE A 99 0.30 13.40 -2.96
CA PHE A 99 1.50 12.79 -3.52
C PHE A 99 1.46 12.77 -5.05
N ILE A 100 0.33 12.35 -5.63
CA ILE A 100 0.14 12.31 -7.09
C ILE A 100 0.20 13.72 -7.69
N ASP A 101 -0.47 14.69 -7.08
CA ASP A 101 -0.47 16.07 -7.57
C ASP A 101 0.93 16.69 -7.56
N LYS A 102 1.75 16.34 -6.55
CA LYS A 102 3.08 16.92 -6.36
C LYS A 102 4.18 16.23 -7.19
N TYR A 103 4.14 14.91 -7.30
CA TYR A 103 5.24 14.11 -7.87
C TYR A 103 4.81 13.24 -9.06
N GLY A 104 3.50 13.06 -9.29
CA GLY A 104 2.98 12.15 -10.31
C GLY A 104 3.51 12.43 -11.72
N ALA A 105 3.67 13.72 -12.07
CA ALA A 105 4.19 14.16 -13.36
C ALA A 105 5.70 13.92 -13.54
N ASP A 106 6.45 13.76 -12.46
CA ASP A 106 7.91 13.59 -12.50
C ASP A 106 8.33 12.13 -12.77
N PHE A 107 7.41 11.18 -12.62
CA PHE A 107 7.70 9.77 -12.82
C PHE A 107 7.89 9.40 -14.30
N HIS A 108 8.91 8.58 -14.56
CA HIS A 108 9.14 7.96 -15.85
C HIS A 108 8.10 6.86 -16.11
N GLN A 109 7.00 7.21 -16.79
CA GLN A 109 5.83 6.34 -16.96
C GLN A 109 6.11 4.96 -17.59
N GLU A 110 7.20 4.82 -18.35
CA GLU A 110 7.60 3.55 -18.98
C GLU A 110 8.35 2.60 -18.04
N THR A 111 8.88 3.11 -16.92
CA THR A 111 9.71 2.35 -15.96
C THR A 111 9.22 2.52 -14.52
N THR A 112 8.00 3.00 -14.32
CA THR A 112 7.34 3.11 -13.03
C THR A 112 6.14 2.17 -12.99
N PHE A 113 6.00 1.42 -11.90
CA PHE A 113 4.83 0.59 -11.61
C PHE A 113 4.19 1.04 -10.29
N ALA A 114 2.93 1.49 -10.35
CA ALA A 114 2.17 1.85 -9.17
C ALA A 114 1.32 0.68 -8.65
N ILE A 115 1.20 0.57 -7.34
CA ILE A 115 0.37 -0.42 -6.65
C ILE A 115 -0.56 0.35 -5.71
N CYS A 116 -1.86 0.10 -5.80
CA CYS A 116 -2.87 0.61 -4.88
C CYS A 116 -3.77 -0.57 -4.48
N SER A 117 -3.33 -1.36 -3.51
CA SER A 117 -3.97 -2.62 -3.11
C SER A 117 -4.55 -2.52 -1.70
N TYR A 118 -5.80 -2.92 -1.53
CA TYR A 118 -6.54 -2.89 -0.28
C TYR A 118 -6.62 -1.50 0.38
N VAL A 119 -6.45 -0.43 -0.40
CA VAL A 119 -6.63 0.94 0.07
C VAL A 119 -8.10 1.33 0.02
N PRO A 120 -8.77 1.54 1.17
CA PRO A 120 -10.17 1.94 1.21
C PRO A 120 -10.35 3.38 0.69
N PRO A 121 -11.55 3.72 0.18
CA PRO A 121 -11.86 5.06 -0.31
C PRO A 121 -12.21 6.01 0.85
N TRP A 122 -11.37 6.07 1.90
CA TRP A 122 -11.64 6.87 3.09
C TRP A 122 -11.65 8.37 2.81
N GLN A 123 -10.75 8.83 1.94
CA GLN A 123 -10.62 10.25 1.59
C GLN A 123 -11.06 10.52 0.15
N ASN A 124 -10.62 9.68 -0.79
CA ASN A 124 -10.89 9.80 -2.23
C ASN A 124 -11.04 8.41 -2.86
N ASP A 125 -11.43 8.37 -4.14
CA ASP A 125 -11.29 7.17 -4.96
C ASP A 125 -9.81 6.96 -5.34
N ASN A 126 -9.03 6.44 -4.39
CA ASN A 126 -7.59 6.23 -4.53
C ASN A 126 -7.25 5.31 -5.72
N MET A 127 -8.12 4.35 -6.04
CA MET A 127 -7.92 3.47 -7.19
C MET A 127 -8.11 4.23 -8.51
N ALA A 128 -9.10 5.12 -8.60
CA ALA A 128 -9.28 5.96 -9.77
C ALA A 128 -8.11 6.95 -9.93
N LEU A 129 -7.64 7.56 -8.84
CA LEU A 129 -6.47 8.44 -8.84
C LEU A 129 -5.21 7.72 -9.34
N ALA A 130 -4.91 6.55 -8.79
CA ALA A 130 -3.77 5.74 -9.22
C ALA A 130 -3.85 5.38 -10.71
N ARG A 131 -5.02 4.97 -11.20
CA ARG A 131 -5.25 4.65 -12.62
C ARG A 131 -5.10 5.85 -13.54
N GLY A 132 -5.47 7.05 -13.08
CA GLY A 132 -5.33 8.28 -13.86
C GLY A 132 -3.89 8.78 -13.94
N ALA A 133 -3.06 8.47 -12.94
CA ALA A 133 -1.71 9.02 -12.80
C ALA A 133 -0.60 8.13 -13.35
N PHE A 134 -0.79 6.81 -13.41
CA PHE A 134 0.26 5.86 -13.77
C PHE A 134 -0.13 4.98 -14.95
N LYS A 135 0.77 4.89 -15.94
CA LYS A 135 0.61 4.01 -17.11
C LYS A 135 0.58 2.53 -16.71
N ASN A 136 1.52 2.10 -15.87
CA ASN A 136 1.59 0.74 -15.35
C ASN A 136 1.12 0.74 -13.90
N VAL A 137 -0.03 0.12 -13.65
CA VAL A 137 -0.68 0.18 -12.34
C VAL A 137 -1.44 -1.09 -12.03
N PHE A 138 -1.31 -1.55 -10.78
CA PHE A 138 -2.20 -2.54 -10.20
C PHE A 138 -3.06 -1.88 -9.13
N THR A 139 -4.39 -2.01 -9.25
CA THR A 139 -5.32 -1.54 -8.22
C THR A 139 -6.28 -2.66 -7.84
N TYR A 140 -6.51 -2.86 -6.55
CA TYR A 140 -7.45 -3.86 -6.07
C TYR A 140 -8.07 -3.43 -4.75
N TYR A 141 -9.39 -3.58 -4.63
CA TYR A 141 -10.10 -3.54 -3.36
C TYR A 141 -11.23 -4.59 -3.43
N PRO A 142 -11.36 -5.48 -2.44
CA PRO A 142 -12.38 -6.52 -2.50
C PRO A 142 -13.77 -5.88 -2.52
N ALA A 143 -14.66 -6.40 -3.37
CA ALA A 143 -16.05 -6.01 -3.34
C ALA A 143 -16.68 -6.52 -2.03
N SER A 144 -16.79 -5.66 -1.02
CA SER A 144 -17.88 -5.78 -0.03
C SER A 144 -19.20 -5.73 -0.79
N PRO A 145 -20.30 -6.37 -0.33
CA PRO A 145 -21.63 -6.01 -0.80
C PRO A 145 -21.72 -4.48 -0.79
N ARG A 146 -21.96 -3.88 -1.97
CA ARG A 146 -21.92 -2.41 -2.20
C ARG A 146 -22.81 -1.65 -1.22
N ASP A 147 -23.79 -2.33 -0.64
CA ASP A 147 -24.89 -1.76 0.12
C ASP A 147 -24.49 -1.22 1.50
N ARG A 148 -23.42 -1.69 2.15
CA ARG A 148 -23.10 -1.23 3.52
C ARG A 148 -22.39 0.12 3.57
N PHE A 149 -21.55 0.46 2.60
CA PHE A 149 -20.79 1.71 2.64
C PHE A 149 -21.57 2.91 2.07
N ILE A 150 -22.45 2.70 1.09
CA ILE A 150 -23.36 3.74 0.60
C ILE A 150 -24.46 4.02 1.64
N ALA A 151 -25.00 2.98 2.29
CA ALA A 151 -26.03 3.16 3.31
C ALA A 151 -25.54 3.92 4.55
N ILE A 152 -24.27 3.75 4.96
CA ILE A 152 -23.70 4.54 6.07
C ILE A 152 -23.59 6.02 5.70
N ARG A 153 -23.27 6.37 4.45
CA ARG A 153 -23.27 7.77 3.99
C ARG A 153 -24.68 8.36 3.90
N GLN A 154 -25.66 7.62 3.38
CA GLN A 154 -27.05 8.09 3.29
C GLN A 154 -27.72 8.22 4.68
N ALA A 155 -27.41 7.31 5.61
CA ALA A 155 -27.89 7.39 6.98
C ALA A 155 -27.23 8.52 7.78
N ALA A 156 -25.98 8.88 7.47
CA ALA A 156 -25.25 9.97 8.12
C ALA A 156 -25.53 11.36 7.51
N SER A 157 -25.97 11.44 6.24
CA SER A 157 -26.31 12.71 5.57
C SER A 157 -27.76 13.15 5.73
N GLY A 158 -28.64 12.31 6.31
CA GLY A 158 -30.02 12.71 6.61
C GLY A 158 -30.86 13.08 5.38
N GLU A 159 -30.48 12.63 4.18
CA GLU A 159 -31.28 12.89 2.98
C GLU A 159 -32.31 11.77 2.79
N SER A 160 -33.51 12.01 3.31
CA SER A 160 -34.71 11.28 2.91
C SER A 160 -35.11 11.71 1.49
N GLY A 161 -34.80 10.87 0.51
CA GLY A 161 -35.39 10.95 -0.83
C GLY A 161 -36.82 10.40 -0.80
N THR A 162 -37.76 11.30 -1.07
CA THR A 162 -39.21 11.15 -1.35
C THR A 162 -39.81 9.75 -1.49
#